data_AF-A0A8S8Z841-F1
#
_entry.id   AF-A0A8S8Z841-F1
#
_cell.length_a   1.000
_cell.length_b   1.000
_cell.length_c   1.000
_cell.angle_alpha   90.00
_cell.angle_beta   90.00
_cell.angle_gamma   90.00
#
_symmetry.space_group_name_H-M   'P 1'
#
loop_
_entity.id
_entity.type
_entity.pdbx_description
1 polymer ?
#
loop_
_entity_poly.entity_id
_entity_poly.type
_entity_poly.pdbx_seq_one_letter_code
_entity_poly.pdbx_strand_id
1 'polypeptide(L)'
;MGAIFDDAGGSNRGAVHVLFMDEDGAVKSAVEINDSTTNGPTLGNGYWYGWSVENIGDLDGDGVNDLAVGATLDSDEGNKKGAVHISFLNTNGSVKSTVEINDDTVNGLYCQMMIGLVHHL
;
A
#
# COMPACT_ATOMS: atom_id res chain seq x y z
N MET A 1 -3.32 3.78 -7.71
CA MET A 1 -3.45 2.76 -8.78
C MET A 1 -2.32 1.76 -8.65
N GLY A 2 -2.57 0.46 -8.75
CA GLY A 2 -1.52 -0.56 -8.65
C GLY A 2 -0.84 -0.90 -9.98
N ALA A 3 0.46 -1.21 -9.92
CA ALA A 3 1.28 -1.75 -11.00
C ALA A 3 1.93 -3.06 -10.50
N ILE A 4 1.15 -4.14 -10.45
CA ILE A 4 1.46 -5.36 -9.68
C ILE A 4 2.65 -6.19 -10.19
N PHE A 5 3.10 -5.95 -11.41
CA PHE A 5 4.26 -6.61 -12.03
C PHE A 5 5.40 -5.63 -12.27
N ASP A 6 5.38 -4.48 -11.58
CA ASP A 6 6.48 -3.55 -11.66
C ASP A 6 7.78 -4.21 -11.13
N ASP A 7 8.85 -4.00 -11.90
CA ASP A 7 10.16 -4.62 -11.69
C ASP A 7 11.15 -3.66 -11.02
N ALA A 8 10.74 -2.46 -10.59
CA ALA A 8 11.59 -1.52 -9.89
C ALA A 8 11.99 -2.09 -8.51
N GLY A 9 13.30 -2.20 -8.29
CA GLY A 9 13.85 -2.84 -7.08
C GLY A 9 14.00 -4.37 -7.17
N GLY A 10 13.32 -5.05 -8.10
CA GLY A 10 13.47 -6.49 -8.36
C GLY A 10 12.28 -7.10 -9.10
N SER A 11 12.32 -8.38 -9.44
CA SER A 11 11.31 -8.98 -10.34
C SER A 11 9.91 -9.05 -9.71
N ASN A 12 8.93 -8.47 -10.39
CA ASN A 12 7.51 -8.48 -10.06
C ASN A 12 7.22 -8.14 -8.59
N ARG A 13 7.94 -7.17 -8.02
CA ARG A 13 7.68 -6.72 -6.64
C ARG A 13 6.36 -5.97 -6.57
N GLY A 14 6.07 -5.23 -7.63
CA GLY A 14 4.88 -4.40 -7.75
C GLY A 14 5.08 -3.02 -7.15
N ALA A 15 4.20 -2.10 -7.55
CA ALA A 15 4.22 -0.70 -7.15
C ALA A 15 2.79 -0.15 -7.03
N VAL A 16 2.66 1.02 -6.39
CA VAL A 16 1.45 1.85 -6.43
C VAL A 16 1.80 3.25 -6.88
N HIS A 17 0.98 3.82 -7.76
CA HIS A 17 1.03 5.22 -8.15
C HIS A 17 -0.09 6.02 -7.49
N VAL A 18 0.28 7.12 -6.84
CA VAL A 18 -0.62 8.17 -6.35
C VAL A 18 -0.65 9.27 -7.40
N LEU A 19 -1.82 9.51 -7.98
CA LEU A 19 -2.01 10.58 -8.97
C LEU A 19 -2.64 11.79 -8.31
N PHE A 20 -2.01 12.95 -8.47
CA PHE A 20 -2.62 14.23 -8.18
C PHE A 20 -3.24 14.76 -9.46
N MET A 21 -4.53 15.05 -9.41
CA MET A 21 -5.31 15.47 -10.57
C MET A 21 -5.60 16.98 -10.50
N ASP A 22 -5.65 17.63 -11.65
CA ASP A 22 -6.25 18.96 -11.77
C ASP A 22 -7.78 18.84 -11.89
N GLU A 23 -8.49 19.96 -11.72
CA GLU A 23 -9.97 20.02 -11.71
C GLU A 23 -10.61 19.57 -13.04
N ASP A 24 -9.86 19.67 -14.14
CA ASP A 24 -10.29 19.24 -15.47
C ASP A 24 -10.06 17.73 -15.72
N GLY A 25 -9.53 17.01 -14.73
CA GLY A 25 -9.22 15.58 -14.82
C GLY A 25 -7.87 15.28 -15.48
N ALA A 26 -7.02 16.27 -15.75
CA ALA A 26 -5.64 16.04 -16.15
C ALA A 26 -4.79 15.58 -14.96
N VAL A 27 -3.74 14.79 -15.21
CA VAL A 27 -2.76 14.42 -14.17
C VAL A 27 -1.79 15.59 -13.98
N LYS A 28 -1.77 16.17 -12.79
CA LYS A 28 -0.86 17.23 -12.37
C LYS A 28 0.51 16.69 -11.98
N SER A 29 0.53 15.62 -11.19
CA SER A 29 1.75 14.92 -10.78
C SER A 29 1.44 13.48 -10.39
N ALA A 30 2.48 12.65 -10.35
CA ALA A 30 2.39 11.28 -9.89
C ALA A 30 3.54 10.97 -8.93
N VAL A 31 3.24 10.22 -7.88
CA VAL A 31 4.25 9.64 -6.99
C VAL A 31 4.16 8.13 -7.10
N GLU A 32 5.29 7.48 -7.27
CA GLU A 32 5.41 6.02 -7.22
C GLU A 32 5.88 5.57 -5.84
N ILE A 33 5.23 4.52 -5.34
CA ILE A 33 5.53 3.85 -4.08
C ILE A 33 5.85 2.39 -4.40
N ASN A 34 7.08 1.99 -4.15
CA ASN A 34 7.59 0.62 -4.30
C ASN A 34 8.69 0.36 -3.23
N ASP A 35 9.39 -0.77 -3.33
CA ASP A 35 10.44 -1.18 -2.38
C ASP A 35 11.64 -0.22 -2.29
N SER A 36 11.87 0.59 -3.33
CA SER A 36 12.94 1.60 -3.35
C SER A 36 12.51 2.96 -2.78
N THR A 37 11.23 3.14 -2.47
CA THR A 37 10.71 4.37 -1.89
C THR A 37 11.20 4.53 -0.45
N THR A 38 11.74 5.71 -0.12
CA THR A 38 12.12 6.01 1.26
C THR A 38 10.90 5.89 2.19
N ASN A 39 11.06 5.16 3.31
CA ASN A 39 9.99 4.79 4.24
C ASN A 39 8.85 3.95 3.61
N GLY A 40 9.04 3.46 2.39
CA GLY A 40 8.10 2.60 1.69
C GLY A 40 8.05 1.18 2.25
N PRO A 41 7.26 0.29 1.63
CA PRO A 41 7.22 -1.11 2.00
C PRO A 41 8.57 -1.78 1.73
N THR A 42 8.87 -2.85 2.46
CA THR A 42 9.94 -3.80 2.08
C THR A 42 9.29 -4.93 1.29
N LEU A 43 9.75 -5.20 0.06
CA LEU A 43 9.12 -6.18 -0.83
C LEU A 43 10.13 -7.17 -1.41
N GLY A 44 9.78 -8.45 -1.34
CA GLY A 44 10.43 -9.52 -2.07
C GLY A 44 9.91 -9.68 -3.51
N ASN A 45 10.68 -10.41 -4.33
CA ASN A 45 10.29 -10.69 -5.71
C ASN A 45 8.98 -11.48 -5.77
N GLY A 46 8.05 -11.05 -6.63
CA GLY A 46 6.78 -11.72 -6.85
C GLY A 46 5.74 -11.50 -5.74
N TYR A 47 5.89 -10.47 -4.90
CA TYR A 47 4.94 -10.14 -3.83
C TYR A 47 3.66 -9.48 -4.37
N TRP A 48 3.75 -8.90 -5.58
CA TRP A 48 2.64 -8.26 -6.28
C TRP A 48 1.98 -7.16 -5.46
N TYR A 49 2.81 -6.31 -4.84
CA TYR A 49 2.36 -5.10 -4.17
C TYR A 49 1.53 -4.23 -5.13
N GLY A 50 0.47 -3.63 -4.60
CA GLY A 50 -0.50 -2.88 -5.40
C GLY A 50 -1.63 -3.74 -5.96
N TRP A 51 -1.77 -5.00 -5.54
CA TRP A 51 -2.86 -5.88 -5.97
C TRP A 51 -4.24 -5.31 -5.62
N SER A 52 -4.35 -4.75 -4.42
CA SER A 52 -5.48 -3.95 -3.98
C SER A 52 -4.94 -2.66 -3.38
N VAL A 53 -5.67 -1.56 -3.56
CA VAL A 53 -5.35 -0.25 -2.98
C VAL A 53 -6.65 0.34 -2.48
N GLU A 54 -6.68 0.75 -1.22
CA GLU A 54 -7.84 1.38 -0.59
C GLU A 54 -7.41 2.67 0.12
N ASN A 55 -8.27 3.68 0.07
CA ASN A 55 -8.10 4.87 0.90
C ASN A 55 -8.74 4.59 2.26
N ILE A 56 -7.97 4.69 3.34
CA ILE A 56 -8.45 4.37 4.69
C ILE A 56 -8.72 5.61 5.54
N GLY A 57 -8.74 6.80 4.91
CA GLY A 57 -8.79 8.08 5.58
C GLY A 57 -7.47 8.45 6.27
N ASP A 58 -7.49 9.53 7.04
CA ASP A 58 -6.38 9.98 7.87
C ASP A 58 -6.34 9.15 9.17
N LEU A 59 -5.45 8.16 9.22
CA LEU A 59 -5.39 7.19 10.31
C LEU A 59 -4.49 7.68 11.46
N ASP A 60 -3.49 8.52 11.18
CA ASP A 60 -2.58 9.08 12.19
C ASP A 60 -2.96 10.48 12.70
N GLY A 61 -3.98 11.11 12.12
CA GLY A 61 -4.55 12.37 12.55
C GLY A 61 -3.77 13.60 12.10
N ASP A 62 -2.98 13.50 11.02
CA ASP A 62 -2.14 14.59 10.52
C ASP A 62 -2.78 15.45 9.41
N GLY A 63 -4.00 15.10 9.00
CA GLY A 63 -4.78 15.78 7.97
C GLY A 63 -4.51 15.28 6.54
N VAL A 64 -3.73 14.21 6.36
CA VAL A 64 -3.48 13.55 5.07
C VAL A 64 -4.14 12.18 5.07
N ASN A 65 -4.79 11.81 3.96
CA ASN A 65 -5.34 10.46 3.84
C ASN A 65 -4.22 9.43 3.63
N ASP A 66 -4.34 8.30 4.30
CA ASP A 66 -3.44 7.16 4.22
C ASP A 66 -3.98 6.07 3.29
N LEU A 67 -3.11 5.11 2.98
CA LEU A 67 -3.41 4.02 2.06
C LEU A 67 -3.21 2.66 2.70
N ALA A 68 -4.13 1.73 2.41
CA ALA A 68 -3.89 0.30 2.60
C ALA A 68 -3.61 -0.35 1.24
N VAL A 69 -2.52 -1.11 1.15
CA VAL A 69 -2.08 -1.75 -0.09
C VAL A 69 -1.84 -3.25 0.13
N GLY A 70 -2.43 -4.08 -0.72
CA GLY A 70 -2.24 -5.53 -0.68
C GLY A 70 -1.00 -5.97 -1.44
N ALA A 71 -0.21 -6.86 -0.83
CA ALA A 71 0.83 -7.68 -1.45
C ALA A 71 0.40 -9.15 -1.36
N THR A 72 -0.38 -9.62 -2.33
CA THR A 72 -1.13 -10.88 -2.18
C THR A 72 -0.26 -12.13 -2.09
N LEU A 73 0.99 -12.05 -2.55
CA LEU A 73 1.93 -13.17 -2.56
C LEU A 73 3.14 -12.93 -1.64
N ASP A 74 3.03 -11.95 -0.76
CA ASP A 74 4.03 -11.71 0.29
C ASP A 74 4.31 -12.99 1.09
N SER A 75 5.60 -13.25 1.30
CA SER A 75 6.12 -14.52 1.79
C SER A 75 7.24 -14.38 2.80
N ASP A 76 7.37 -13.22 3.46
CA ASP A 76 8.53 -12.87 4.29
C ASP A 76 8.95 -13.95 5.31
N GLU A 77 8.06 -14.87 5.71
CA GLU A 77 8.41 -16.05 6.53
C GLU A 77 7.81 -17.41 6.08
N GLY A 78 7.42 -17.60 4.81
CA GLY A 78 7.00 -18.94 4.33
C GLY A 78 6.02 -19.00 3.17
N ASN A 79 4.98 -19.84 3.28
CA ASN A 79 3.92 -19.93 2.26
C ASN A 79 3.36 -18.53 1.98
N LYS A 80 3.07 -18.23 0.71
CA LYS A 80 2.54 -16.96 0.20
C LYS A 80 1.19 -16.60 0.84
N LYS A 81 1.22 -16.16 2.11
CA LYS A 81 0.06 -15.82 2.92
C LYS A 81 -0.46 -14.43 2.59
N GLY A 82 0.40 -13.61 1.96
CA GLY A 82 0.09 -12.24 1.63
C GLY A 82 0.18 -11.31 2.85
N ALA A 83 0.31 -10.03 2.57
CA ALA A 83 0.37 -8.97 3.57
C ALA A 83 -0.46 -7.76 3.12
N VAL A 84 -0.85 -6.94 4.11
CA VAL A 84 -1.40 -5.61 3.90
C VAL A 84 -0.40 -4.60 4.44
N HIS A 85 -0.04 -3.63 3.61
CA HIS A 85 0.87 -2.55 3.95
C HIS A 85 0.05 -1.27 4.14
N ILE A 86 0.14 -0.66 5.32
CA ILE A 86 -0.45 0.64 5.63
C ILE A 86 0.62 1.71 5.41
N SER A 87 0.41 2.57 4.42
CA SER A 87 1.33 3.67 4.10
C SER A 87 0.74 4.98 4.59
N PHE A 88 1.42 5.58 5.57
CA PHE A 88 1.14 6.92 6.05
C PHE A 88 1.78 7.93 5.10
N LEU A 89 1.02 8.91 4.63
CA LEU A 89 1.47 9.81 3.56
C LEU A 89 1.77 11.22 4.04
N ASN A 90 2.64 11.91 3.30
CA ASN A 90 2.79 13.36 3.40
C ASN A 90 1.88 14.04 2.38
N THR A 91 1.63 15.34 2.55
CA THR A 91 0.79 16.15 1.66
C THR A 91 1.23 16.16 0.18
N ASN A 92 2.50 15.86 -0.10
CA ASN A 92 3.04 15.75 -1.45
C ASN A 92 2.96 14.32 -2.03
N GLY A 93 2.36 13.36 -1.31
CA GLY A 93 2.23 11.96 -1.69
C GLY A 93 3.43 11.07 -1.37
N SER A 94 4.53 11.61 -0.81
CA SER A 94 5.66 10.78 -0.36
C SER A 94 5.31 10.02 0.92
N VAL A 95 5.93 8.86 1.12
CA VAL A 95 5.66 8.02 2.29
C VAL A 95 6.34 8.57 3.55
N LYS A 96 5.56 8.77 4.61
CA LYS A 96 6.01 9.17 5.95
C LYS A 96 6.50 7.95 6.72
N SER A 97 5.71 6.89 6.73
CA SER A 97 6.04 5.58 7.30
C SER A 97 5.17 4.49 6.67
N THR A 98 5.64 3.25 6.74
CA THR A 98 4.86 2.07 6.34
C THR A 98 4.80 1.08 7.50
N VAL A 99 3.63 0.47 7.69
CA VAL A 99 3.43 -0.64 8.61
C VAL A 99 2.94 -1.84 7.82
N GLU A 100 3.64 -2.96 7.92
CA GLU A 100 3.17 -4.23 7.37
C GLU A 100 2.29 -4.96 8.39
N ILE A 101 1.20 -5.55 7.89
CA ILE A 101 0.28 -6.41 8.61
C ILE A 101 0.21 -7.74 7.88
N ASN A 102 0.69 -8.79 8.53
CA ASN A 102 0.72 -10.17 8.04
C ASN A 102 0.33 -11.16 9.17
N ASP A 103 0.47 -12.47 8.92
CA ASP A 103 0.05 -13.53 9.85
C ASP A 103 0.83 -13.52 11.19
N ASP A 104 2.02 -12.92 11.21
CA ASP A 104 2.88 -12.83 12.40
C ASP A 104 2.65 -11.52 13.19
N THR A 105 1.82 -10.62 12.67
CA THR A 105 1.46 -9.38 13.35
C THR A 105 0.53 -9.66 14.54
N VAL A 106 1.03 -9.44 15.76
CA VAL A 106 0.24 -9.61 16.99
C VAL A 106 -0.99 -8.67 16.96
N ASN A 107 -2.18 -9.25 17.08
CA ASN A 107 -3.50 -8.60 16.87
C ASN A 107 -3.87 -8.23 15.41
N GLY A 108 -3.07 -8.62 14.41
CA GLY A 108 -3.39 -8.42 12.98
C GLY A 108 -4.70 -9.07 12.53
N LEU A 109 -5.17 -10.10 13.24
CA LEU A 109 -6.48 -10.74 13.08
C LEU A 109 -7.68 -9.78 13.31
N TYR A 110 -7.50 -8.64 13.98
CA TYR A 110 -8.56 -7.64 14.13
C TYR A 110 -8.79 -6.81 12.85
N CYS A 111 -7.86 -6.81 11.89
CA CYS A 111 -8.00 -6.08 10.63
C CYS A 111 -9.00 -6.74 9.65
N GLN A 112 -9.39 -8.00 9.88
CA GLN A 112 -10.48 -8.62 9.13
C GLN A 112 -11.85 -7.97 9.43
N MET A 113 -11.99 -7.25 10.55
CA MET A 113 -13.16 -6.42 10.85
C MET A 113 -13.09 -5.00 10.31
N MET A 114 -11.91 -4.46 9.98
CA MET A 114 -11.77 -3.07 9.50
C MET A 114 -12.10 -2.96 7.99
N ILE A 115 -11.73 -3.97 7.19
CA ILE A 115 -12.01 -3.99 5.74
C ILE A 115 -13.40 -4.59 5.43
N GLY A 116 -14.01 -5.32 6.37
CA GLY A 116 -15.35 -5.89 6.22
C GLY A 116 -16.53 -4.91 6.35
N LEU A 117 -16.29 -3.63 6.70
CA LEU A 117 -17.36 -2.65 6.98
C LEU A 117 -17.55 -1.58 5.89
N VAL A 118 -16.79 -1.61 4.78
CA VAL A 118 -16.94 -0.61 3.68
C VAL A 118 -17.63 -1.20 2.45
N HIS A 119 -18.31 -2.34 2.59
CA HIS A 119 -19.00 -2.96 1.45
C HIS A 119 -20.46 -3.34 1.72
N HIS A 120 -21.17 -2.61 2.60
CA HIS A 120 -22.65 -2.47 2.60
C HIS A 120 -23.03 -1.31 3.53
N LEU A 121 -23.20 -0.11 2.98
CA LEU A 121 -24.28 0.87 3.24
C LEU A 121 -24.26 1.92 2.13
#